data_AF-A0A1Q3EC83-F1
#
_entry.id   AF-A0A1Q3EC83-F1
#
_cell.length_a   1.000
_cell.length_b   1.000
_cell.length_c   1.000
_cell.angle_alpha   90.00
_cell.angle_beta   90.00
_cell.angle_gamma   90.00
#
_symmetry.space_group_name_H-M   'P 1'
#
loop_
_entity.id
_entity.type
_entity.pdbx_description
1 polymer ?
#
loop_
_entity_poly.entity_id
_entity_poly.type
_entity_poly.pdbx_seq_one_letter_code
_entity_poly.pdbx_strand_id
1 'polypeptide(L)'
;MSTLSTIIQRLILLAEVELSNLEKLEDHLSIIYEIVCREDSSISSAKAELLGEIWTRLGGNRRELKGHDAHLELLRGIGGYRKQALAHVASALQILRALSDDMEDMRERMMMPDLVGSQIPLEVQINSIQHGLQRLRDSKVLAKEKEEGAMRRVAIVEG
;
A
#
# COMPACT_ATOMS: atom_id res chain seq x y z
N MET A 1 -22.97 16.06 12.94
CA MET A 1 -21.62 16.32 12.38
C MET A 1 -20.49 15.82 13.26
N SER A 2 -20.55 15.88 14.59
CA SER A 2 -19.47 15.38 15.47
C SER A 2 -19.18 13.88 15.28
N THR A 3 -20.22 13.06 15.09
CA THR A 3 -20.08 11.61 14.92
C THR A 3 -19.22 11.20 13.73
N LEU A 4 -19.37 11.87 12.58
CA LEU A 4 -18.60 11.57 11.38
C LEU A 4 -17.14 12.01 11.52
N SER A 5 -16.91 13.20 12.09
CA SER A 5 -15.55 13.70 12.39
C SER A 5 -14.81 12.76 13.36
N THR A 6 -15.47 12.27 14.41
CA THR A 6 -14.88 11.29 15.34
C THR A 6 -14.56 9.96 14.65
N ILE A 7 -15.41 9.50 13.73
CA ILE A 7 -15.15 8.27 12.96
C ILE A 7 -13.92 8.45 12.05
N ILE A 8 -13.80 9.58 11.35
CA ILE A 8 -12.65 9.85 10.48
C ILE A 8 -11.36 9.93 11.29
N GLN A 9 -11.35 10.67 12.40
CA GLN A 9 -10.20 10.73 13.30
C GLN A 9 -9.78 9.34 13.80
N ARG A 10 -10.74 8.50 14.14
CA ARG A 10 -10.47 7.11 14.54
C ARG A 10 -9.89 6.28 13.39
N LEU A 11 -10.39 6.44 12.17
CA LEU A 11 -9.87 5.74 10.99
C LEU A 11 -8.47 6.21 10.61
N ILE A 12 -8.17 7.50 10.77
CA ILE A 12 -6.81 8.05 10.60
C ILE A 12 -5.85 7.39 11.59
N LEU A 13 -6.21 7.35 12.88
CA LEU A 13 -5.37 6.73 13.90
C LEU A 13 -5.15 5.24 13.64
N LEU A 14 -6.18 4.50 13.21
CA LEU A 14 -6.04 3.10 12.82
C LEU A 14 -5.10 2.93 11.62
N ALA A 15 -5.23 3.78 10.59
CA ALA A 15 -4.36 3.72 9.42
C ALA A 15 -2.90 4.04 9.77
N GLU A 16 -2.65 4.97 10.69
CA GLU A 16 -1.30 5.29 11.18
C GLU A 16 -0.69 4.14 11.99
N VAL A 17 -1.48 3.44 12.80
CA VAL A 17 -1.04 2.21 13.49
C VAL A 17 -0.69 1.11 12.48
N GLU A 18 -1.54 0.88 11.49
CA GLU A 18 -1.28 -0.13 10.44
C GLU A 18 -0.04 0.22 9.60
N LEU A 19 0.20 1.50 9.33
CA LEU A 19 1.41 1.97 8.67
C LEU A 19 2.65 1.58 9.49
N SER A 20 2.66 1.87 10.80
CA SER A 20 3.76 1.51 11.69
C SER A 20 3.97 -0.02 11.77
N ASN A 21 2.89 -0.80 11.74
CA ASN A 21 2.98 -2.26 11.72
C ASN A 21 3.63 -2.77 10.42
N LEU A 22 3.28 -2.18 9.28
CA LEU A 22 3.86 -2.54 7.98
C LEU A 22 5.34 -2.15 7.84
N GLU A 23 5.77 -1.06 8.50
CA GLU A 23 7.19 -0.68 8.62
C GLU A 23 7.96 -1.68 9.48
N LYS A 24 7.46 -2.02 10.67
CA LYS A 24 8.09 -3.05 11.52
C LYS A 24 8.20 -4.40 10.83
N LEU A 25 7.19 -4.76 10.04
CA LEU A 25 7.22 -5.99 9.25
C LEU A 25 8.31 -5.96 8.18
N GLU A 26 8.58 -4.80 7.57
CA GLU A 26 9.72 -4.63 6.65
C GLU A 26 11.06 -4.82 7.35
N ASP A 27 11.23 -4.19 8.51
CA ASP A 27 12.46 -4.32 9.30
C ASP A 27 12.72 -5.80 9.66
N HIS A 28 11.69 -6.50 10.13
CA HIS A 28 11.79 -7.93 10.43
C HIS A 28 12.12 -8.78 9.20
N LEU A 29 11.46 -8.53 8.06
CA LEU A 29 11.74 -9.28 6.83
C LEU A 29 13.16 -9.00 6.31
N SER A 30 13.65 -7.77 6.48
CA SER A 30 15.02 -7.39 6.13
C SER A 30 16.05 -8.14 6.98
N ILE A 31 15.83 -8.18 8.31
CA ILE A 31 16.68 -8.94 9.24
C ILE A 31 16.68 -10.43 8.89
N ILE A 32 15.49 -11.01 8.68
CA ILE A 32 15.37 -12.44 8.31
C ILE A 32 16.09 -12.70 6.98
N TYR A 33 15.94 -11.82 5.99
CA TYR A 33 16.64 -11.95 4.72
C TYR A 33 18.16 -11.91 4.89
N GLU A 34 18.69 -10.98 5.70
CA GLU A 34 20.12 -10.90 6.00
C GLU A 34 20.64 -12.17 6.67
N ILE A 35 19.90 -12.70 7.66
CA ILE A 35 20.24 -13.95 8.34
C ILE A 35 20.27 -15.11 7.34
N VAL A 36 19.22 -15.26 6.52
CA VAL A 36 19.13 -16.35 5.53
C VAL A 36 20.28 -16.25 4.52
N CYS A 37 20.63 -15.07 4.03
CA CYS A 37 21.77 -14.88 3.12
C CYS A 37 23.13 -15.16 3.79
N ARG A 38 23.31 -14.76 5.05
CA ARG A 38 24.54 -15.01 5.81
C ARG A 38 24.69 -16.50 6.13
N GLU A 39 23.61 -17.17 6.53
CA GLU A 39 23.62 -18.61 6.76
C GLU A 39 23.86 -19.37 5.47
N ASP A 40 23.24 -18.99 4.35
CA ASP A 40 23.48 -19.61 3.04
C ASP A 40 24.96 -19.50 2.64
N SER A 41 25.56 -18.30 2.74
CA SER A 41 26.98 -18.12 2.44
C SER A 41 27.91 -18.87 3.41
N SER A 42 27.60 -18.91 4.71
CA SER A 42 28.38 -19.64 5.70
C SER A 42 28.26 -21.15 5.53
N ILE A 43 27.07 -21.67 5.23
CA ILE A 43 26.80 -23.09 4.98
C ILE A 43 27.44 -23.49 3.65
N SER A 44 27.32 -22.67 2.60
CA SER A 44 27.93 -22.91 1.29
C SER A 44 29.47 -22.91 1.39
N SER A 45 30.07 -22.00 2.17
CA SER A 45 31.50 -21.96 2.44
C SER A 45 32.00 -23.16 3.27
N ALA A 46 31.36 -23.45 4.42
CA ALA A 46 31.71 -24.59 5.26
C ALA A 46 31.52 -25.93 4.53
N LYS A 47 30.50 -26.03 3.67
CA LYS A 47 30.31 -27.18 2.78
C LYS A 47 31.33 -27.24 1.65
N ALA A 48 31.75 -26.14 1.04
CA ALA A 48 32.81 -26.16 0.04
C ALA A 48 34.12 -26.72 0.63
N GLU A 49 34.40 -26.37 1.89
CA GLU A 49 35.53 -26.89 2.66
C GLU A 49 35.39 -28.39 2.99
N LEU A 50 34.19 -28.85 3.36
CA LEU A 50 33.95 -30.24 3.77
C LEU A 50 33.66 -31.21 2.60
N LEU A 51 33.20 -30.70 1.45
CA LEU A 51 32.61 -31.49 0.35
C LEU A 51 33.40 -31.43 -0.96
N GLY A 52 34.47 -30.63 -1.06
CA GLY A 52 35.37 -30.62 -2.22
C GLY A 52 35.89 -32.01 -2.61
N GLU A 53 35.91 -32.96 -1.67
CA GLU A 53 36.44 -34.32 -1.88
C GLU A 53 35.37 -35.42 -2.13
N ILE A 54 34.13 -35.31 -1.62
CA ILE A 54 33.23 -36.48 -1.49
C ILE A 54 31.90 -36.36 -2.26
N TRP A 55 31.26 -35.18 -2.26
CA TRP A 55 29.86 -35.05 -2.71
C TRP A 55 29.69 -34.59 -4.16
N THR A 56 30.76 -34.10 -4.80
CA THR A 56 30.79 -33.72 -6.23
C THR A 56 30.47 -34.90 -7.14
N ARG A 57 30.69 -36.15 -6.68
CA ARG A 57 30.38 -37.38 -7.43
C ARG A 57 28.98 -37.97 -7.18
N LEU A 58 28.26 -37.55 -6.13
CA LEU A 58 27.05 -38.25 -5.64
C LEU A 58 25.77 -37.37 -5.55
N GLY A 59 25.85 -36.07 -5.83
CA GLY A 59 24.68 -35.25 -6.17
C GLY A 59 23.69 -34.87 -5.05
N GLY A 60 23.93 -35.21 -3.78
CA GLY A 60 22.96 -35.00 -2.69
C GLY A 60 22.83 -33.58 -2.14
N ASN A 61 23.62 -32.61 -2.60
CA ASN A 61 23.46 -31.21 -2.20
C ASN A 61 22.24 -30.51 -2.83
N ARG A 62 21.56 -31.13 -3.80
CA ARG A 62 20.46 -30.46 -4.53
C ARG A 62 19.19 -30.23 -3.70
N ARG A 63 18.93 -31.07 -2.69
CA ARG A 63 17.67 -30.99 -1.91
C ARG A 63 17.67 -29.84 -0.90
N GLU A 64 18.79 -29.62 -0.21
CA GLU A 64 18.91 -28.51 0.74
C GLU A 64 19.00 -27.15 0.03
N LEU A 65 19.76 -27.04 -1.07
CA LEU A 65 19.78 -25.81 -1.89
C LEU A 65 18.37 -25.40 -2.32
N LYS A 66 17.58 -26.38 -2.80
CA LYS A 66 16.20 -26.15 -3.23
C LYS A 66 15.29 -25.69 -2.08
N GLY A 67 15.58 -26.08 -0.84
CA GLY A 67 14.84 -25.61 0.33
C GLY A 67 15.11 -24.13 0.63
N HIS A 68 16.36 -23.70 0.54
CA HIS A 68 16.74 -22.29 0.73
C HIS A 68 16.19 -21.39 -0.37
N ASP A 69 16.23 -21.84 -1.64
CA ASP A 69 15.62 -21.12 -2.76
C ASP A 69 14.12 -20.88 -2.52
N ALA A 70 13.40 -21.89 -2.02
CA ALA A 70 11.98 -21.79 -1.70
C ALA A 70 11.71 -20.79 -0.54
N HIS A 71 12.59 -20.72 0.46
CA HIS A 71 12.48 -19.74 1.55
C HIS A 71 12.71 -18.30 1.05
N LEU A 72 13.68 -18.09 0.16
CA LEU A 72 13.91 -16.77 -0.45
C LEU A 72 12.75 -16.34 -1.36
N GLU A 73 12.17 -17.28 -2.11
CA GLU A 73 10.99 -17.02 -2.92
C GLU A 73 9.78 -16.63 -2.05
N LEU A 74 9.57 -17.33 -0.93
CA LEU A 74 8.53 -16.98 0.04
C LEU A 74 8.73 -15.58 0.63
N LEU A 75 9.95 -15.23 1.06
CA LEU A 75 10.27 -13.91 1.61
C LEU A 75 10.02 -12.80 0.58
N ARG A 76 10.36 -13.02 -0.70
CA ARG A 76 10.04 -12.10 -1.79
C ARG A 76 8.53 -11.93 -1.98
N GLY A 77 7.79 -13.04 -1.95
CA GLY A 77 6.33 -13.03 -2.04
C GLY A 77 5.69 -12.20 -0.92
N ILE A 78 6.08 -12.45 0.33
CA ILE A 78 5.60 -11.69 1.50
C ILE A 78 5.97 -10.21 1.38
N GLY A 79 7.20 -9.89 0.96
CA GLY A 79 7.63 -8.51 0.71
C GLY A 79 6.79 -7.80 -0.36
N GLY A 80 6.37 -8.52 -1.40
CA GLY A 80 5.43 -8.03 -2.42
C GLY A 80 4.06 -7.67 -1.83
N TYR A 81 3.44 -8.59 -1.09
CA TYR A 81 2.16 -8.34 -0.43
C TYR A 81 2.23 -7.18 0.56
N ARG A 82 3.31 -7.07 1.34
CA ARG A 82 3.54 -5.96 2.26
C ARG A 82 3.59 -4.61 1.51
N LYS A 83 4.33 -4.52 0.41
CA LYS A 83 4.39 -3.28 -0.41
C LYS A 83 3.03 -2.88 -0.95
N GLN A 84 2.22 -3.85 -1.39
CA GLN A 84 0.87 -3.58 -1.86
C GLN A 84 -0.04 -3.10 -0.72
N ALA A 85 0.02 -3.74 0.45
CA ALA A 85 -0.72 -3.32 1.64
C ALA A 85 -0.33 -1.89 2.06
N LEU A 86 0.96 -1.56 2.06
CA LEU A 86 1.47 -0.23 2.33
C LEU A 86 0.89 0.83 1.39
N ALA A 87 0.88 0.56 0.08
CA ALA A 87 0.31 1.47 -0.90
C ALA A 87 -1.19 1.72 -0.66
N HIS A 88 -1.95 0.68 -0.32
CA HIS A 88 -3.37 0.80 0.01
C HIS A 88 -3.61 1.61 1.29
N VAL A 89 -2.87 1.32 2.37
CA VAL A 89 -3.01 2.04 3.65
C VAL A 89 -2.61 3.51 3.51
N ALA A 90 -1.51 3.80 2.82
CA ALA A 90 -1.06 5.17 2.57
C ALA A 90 -2.07 5.97 1.74
N SER A 91 -2.64 5.35 0.69
CA SER A 91 -3.68 5.99 -0.13
C SER A 91 -4.96 6.25 0.69
N ALA A 92 -5.41 5.29 1.49
CA ALA A 92 -6.56 5.44 2.35
C ALA A 92 -6.35 6.56 3.39
N LEU A 93 -5.17 6.63 4.00
CA LEU A 93 -4.79 7.69 4.94
C LEU A 93 -4.84 9.08 4.28
N GLN A 94 -4.34 9.21 3.05
CA GLN A 94 -4.41 10.48 2.30
C GLN A 94 -5.86 10.92 2.07
N ILE A 95 -6.74 9.99 1.69
CA ILE A 95 -8.17 10.26 1.50
C ILE A 95 -8.83 10.68 2.81
N LEU A 96 -8.53 10.00 3.91
CA LEU A 96 -9.10 10.31 5.22
C LEU A 96 -8.66 11.69 5.73
N ARG A 97 -7.40 12.08 5.49
CA ARG A 97 -6.90 13.42 5.83
C ARG A 97 -7.62 14.51 5.03
N ALA A 98 -7.73 14.34 3.72
CA ALA A 98 -8.48 15.28 2.87
C ALA A 98 -9.94 15.43 3.32
N LEU A 99 -10.59 14.32 3.68
CA LEU A 99 -11.96 14.35 4.19
C LEU A 99 -12.06 15.06 5.56
N SER A 100 -11.05 14.92 6.42
CA SER A 100 -10.99 15.64 7.69
C SER A 100 -10.86 17.14 7.46
N ASP A 101 -10.03 17.56 6.51
CA ASP A 101 -9.83 18.96 6.15
C ASP A 101 -11.13 19.56 5.58
N ASP A 102 -11.79 18.85 4.65
CA ASP A 102 -13.09 19.26 4.09
C ASP A 102 -14.16 19.45 5.17
N MET A 103 -14.18 18.59 6.20
CA MET A 103 -15.13 18.71 7.32
C MET A 103 -14.82 19.92 8.22
N GLU A 104 -13.55 20.24 8.41
CA GLU A 104 -13.13 21.42 9.17
C GLU A 104 -13.55 22.70 8.44
N ASP A 105 -13.32 22.76 7.13
CA ASP A 105 -13.78 23.86 6.26
C ASP A 105 -15.30 24.02 6.30
N MET A 106 -16.05 22.92 6.27
CA MET A 106 -17.51 22.96 6.40
C MET A 106 -17.94 23.50 7.77
N ARG A 107 -17.26 23.08 8.85
CA ARG A 107 -17.55 23.56 10.21
C ARG A 107 -17.28 25.05 10.34
N GLU A 108 -16.17 25.55 9.82
CA GLU A 108 -15.83 26.98 9.85
C GLU A 108 -16.86 27.84 9.10
N ARG A 109 -17.29 27.39 7.92
CA ARG A 109 -18.33 28.08 7.13
C ARG A 109 -19.70 28.07 7.83
N MET A 110 -20.04 27.01 8.54
CA MET A 110 -21.29 26.93 9.31
C MET A 110 -21.26 27.78 10.59
N MET A 111 -20.07 28.03 11.17
CA MET A 111 -19.89 28.85 12.36
C MET A 111 -19.80 30.36 12.07
N MET A 112 -19.89 30.78 10.81
CA MET A 112 -20.00 32.19 10.40
C MET A 112 -21.34 32.55 9.70
N PRO A 113 -22.51 32.50 10.38
CA PRO A 113 -23.77 32.92 9.75
C PRO A 113 -23.90 34.45 9.59
N ASP A 114 -23.24 35.26 10.43
CA ASP A 114 -23.65 36.67 10.66
C ASP A 114 -22.74 37.76 10.07
N LEU A 115 -21.67 37.41 9.31
CA LEU A 115 -20.77 38.43 8.75
C LEU A 115 -20.97 38.73 7.26
N VAL A 116 -21.81 37.96 6.56
CA VAL A 116 -22.16 38.24 5.17
C VAL A 116 -23.66 38.06 5.00
N GLY A 117 -24.36 39.19 4.90
CA GLY A 117 -25.75 39.22 4.44
C GLY A 117 -25.84 38.67 3.01
N SER A 118 -26.03 37.36 2.89
CA SER A 118 -26.70 36.64 1.81
C SER A 118 -26.38 35.16 2.01
N GLN A 119 -27.33 34.42 2.61
CA GLN A 119 -27.30 32.96 2.51
C GLN A 119 -27.20 32.61 1.02
N ILE A 120 -26.15 31.89 0.63
CA ILE A 120 -26.11 31.25 -0.68
C ILE A 120 -27.35 30.33 -0.72
N PRO A 121 -28.30 30.54 -1.65
CA PRO A 121 -29.54 29.79 -1.66
C PRO A 121 -29.24 28.29 -1.76
N LEU A 122 -30.05 27.49 -1.05
CA LEU A 122 -29.91 26.03 -0.99
C LEU A 122 -29.86 25.40 -2.39
N GLU A 123 -30.53 25.99 -3.38
CA GLU A 123 -30.48 25.54 -4.77
C GLU A 123 -29.06 25.59 -5.35
N VAL A 124 -28.26 26.63 -5.02
CA VAL A 124 -26.89 26.80 -5.51
C VAL A 124 -25.95 25.75 -4.87
N GLN A 125 -26.20 25.39 -3.62
CA GLN A 125 -25.46 24.32 -2.94
C GLN A 125 -25.77 22.94 -3.54
N ILE A 126 -27.05 22.61 -3.75
CA ILE A 126 -27.45 21.36 -4.41
C ILE A 126 -26.83 21.26 -5.80
N ASN A 127 -26.82 22.37 -6.55
CA ASN A 127 -26.25 22.43 -7.88
C ASN A 127 -24.73 22.22 -7.86
N SER A 128 -24.03 22.80 -6.87
CA SER A 128 -22.58 22.62 -6.69
C SER A 128 -22.22 21.18 -6.29
N ILE A 129 -23.02 20.55 -5.42
CA ILE A 129 -22.87 19.14 -5.05
C ILE A 129 -23.08 18.24 -6.27
N GLN A 130 -24.13 18.48 -7.07
CA GLN A 130 -24.37 17.72 -8.29
C GLN A 130 -23.22 17.85 -9.30
N HIS A 131 -22.71 19.06 -9.52
CA HIS A 131 -21.56 19.29 -10.40
C HIS A 131 -20.28 18.60 -9.88
N GLY A 132 -20.05 18.62 -8.57
CA GLY A 132 -18.95 17.89 -7.93
C GLY A 132 -19.07 16.37 -8.11
N LEU A 133 -20.29 15.83 -7.95
CA LEU A 133 -20.57 14.41 -8.14
C LEU A 133 -20.37 13.97 -9.60
N GLN A 134 -20.77 14.82 -10.54
CA GLN A 134 -20.59 14.58 -11.97
C GLN A 134 -19.11 14.55 -12.34
N ARG A 135 -18.32 15.53 -11.86
CA ARG A 135 -16.86 15.53 -12.04
C ARG A 135 -16.20 14.27 -11.49
N LEU A 136 -16.62 13.80 -10.31
CA LEU A 136 -16.07 12.58 -9.71
C LEU A 136 -16.38 11.35 -10.58
N ARG A 137 -17.59 11.27 -11.13
CA ARG A 137 -17.98 10.21 -12.06
C ARG A 137 -17.11 10.25 -13.31
N ASP A 138 -16.91 11.42 -13.90
CA ASP A 138 -16.13 11.59 -15.12
C ASP A 138 -14.64 11.26 -14.87
N SER A 139 -14.08 11.69 -13.73
CA SER A 139 -12.72 11.31 -13.31
C SER A 139 -12.58 9.79 -13.11
N LYS A 140 -13.61 9.10 -12.58
CA LYS A 140 -13.60 7.64 -12.43
C LYS A 140 -13.60 6.92 -13.78
N VAL A 141 -14.38 7.41 -14.76
CA VAL A 141 -14.39 6.88 -16.12
C VAL A 141 -13.01 7.04 -16.77
N LEU A 142 -12.43 8.24 -16.70
CA LEU A 142 -11.10 8.52 -17.24
C LEU A 142 -9.99 7.67 -16.59
N ALA A 143 -10.09 7.43 -15.28
CA ALA A 143 -9.14 6.56 -14.57
C ALA A 143 -9.24 5.11 -15.07
N LYS A 144 -10.47 4.61 -15.26
CA LYS A 144 -10.71 3.26 -15.77
C LYS A 144 -10.23 3.09 -17.22
N GLU A 145 -10.47 4.08 -18.07
CA GLU A 145 -9.97 4.06 -19.46
C GLU A 145 -8.44 4.07 -19.54
N LYS A 146 -7.77 4.85 -18.66
CA LYS A 146 -6.30 4.82 -18.54
C LYS A 146 -5.78 3.47 -18.08
N GLU A 147 -6.48 2.82 -17.15
CA GLU A 147 -6.14 1.48 -16.65
C GLU A 147 -6.26 0.43 -17.76
N GLU A 148 -7.38 0.40 -18.49
CA GLU A 148 -7.60 -0.51 -19.61
C GLU A 148 -6.62 -0.27 -20.77
N GLY A 149 -6.25 0.99 -21.04
CA GLY A 149 -5.25 1.35 -22.03
C GLY A 149 -3.81 1.00 -21.61
N ALA A 150 -3.51 1.01 -20.31
CA ALA A 150 -2.23 0.52 -19.78
C ALA A 150 -2.14 -1.01 -19.90
N MET A 151 -3.20 -1.74 -19.52
CA MET A 151 -3.26 -3.21 -19.65
C MET A 151 -3.12 -3.67 -21.11
N ARG A 152 -3.78 -2.98 -22.05
CA ARG A 152 -3.64 -3.30 -23.49
C ARG A 152 -2.22 -3.08 -24.02
N ARG A 153 -1.51 -2.05 -23.55
CA ARG A 153 -0.12 -1.80 -23.97
C ARG A 153 0.84 -2.85 -23.42
N VAL A 154 0.64 -3.32 -22.20
CA VAL A 154 1.43 -4.41 -21.61
C VAL A 154 1.20 -5.73 -22.38
N ALA A 155 -0.06 -6.04 -22.72
CA ALA A 155 -0.40 -7.26 -23.48
C ALA A 155 0.16 -7.28 -24.91
N ILE A 156 0.44 -6.13 -25.52
CA ILE A 156 1.07 -6.03 -26.86
C ILE A 156 2.60 -6.16 -26.79
N VAL A 157 3.21 -5.86 -25.63
CA VAL A 157 4.67 -5.95 -25.43
C VAL A 157 5.10 -7.36 -25.01
N GLU A 158 4.18 -8.17 -24.48
CA GLU A 158 4.45 -9.56 -24.04
C GLU A 158 4.00 -10.65 -25.05
N GLY A 159 3.56 -10.28 -26.25
CA GLY A 159 3.25 -11.19 -27.36
C GLY A 159 4.19 -11.02 -28.54
#